data_AF-A0A3D5CHY5-F1
#
_entry.id   AF-A0A3D5CHY5-F1
#
_cell.length_a   1.000
_cell.length_b   1.000
_cell.length_c   1.000
_cell.angle_alpha   90.00
_cell.angle_beta   90.00
_cell.angle_gamma   90.00
#
_symmetry.space_group_name_H-M   'P 1'
#
loop_
_entity.id
_entity.type
_entity.pdbx_description
1 polymer ?
#
loop_
_entity_poly.entity_id
_entity_poly.type
_entity_poly.pdbx_seq_one_letter_code
_entity_poly.pdbx_strand_id
1 'polypeptide(L)'
;MPVTSAGLLVYRLVVSASGGSSALEVLIAHMGGPFWQRKDAGAWTIPKGEYDPAEESPLQAARREFREELGIDPPDGPVVELGSFAASRKTISVFAIEDTGLDISRPVFGEFELEWPP
;
A
#
# COMPACT_ATOMS: atom_id res chain seq x y z
N MET A 1 -7.09 23.29 -0.99
CA MET A 1 -7.54 22.15 -1.81
C MET A 1 -7.43 20.90 -0.95
N PRO A 2 -8.33 19.91 -1.05
CA PRO A 2 -8.15 18.64 -0.33
C PRO A 2 -6.83 18.00 -0.77
N VAL A 3 -6.10 17.44 0.19
CA VAL A 3 -4.85 16.72 -0.10
C VAL A 3 -5.19 15.44 -0.87
N THR A 4 -4.47 15.14 -1.94
CA THR A 4 -4.67 13.92 -2.73
C THR A 4 -3.61 12.88 -2.39
N SER A 5 -4.06 11.63 -2.22
CA SER A 5 -3.19 10.49 -2.04
C SER A 5 -3.59 9.37 -2.98
N ALA A 6 -2.65 8.48 -3.28
CA ALA A 6 -2.95 7.27 -4.05
C ALA A 6 -2.24 6.06 -3.45
N GLY A 7 -2.90 4.90 -3.54
CA GLY A 7 -2.38 3.65 -2.98
C GLY A 7 -2.61 2.45 -3.89
N LEU A 8 -1.76 1.45 -3.72
CA LEU A 8 -1.78 0.22 -4.52
C LEU A 8 -1.99 -1.00 -3.62
N LEU A 9 -3.05 -1.76 -3.90
CA LEU A 9 -3.40 -3.00 -3.22
C LEU A 9 -2.97 -4.18 -4.09
N VAL A 10 -1.90 -4.86 -3.68
CA VAL A 10 -1.54 -6.14 -4.28
C VAL A 10 -2.42 -7.23 -3.70
N TYR A 11 -3.05 -8.04 -4.55
CA TYR A 11 -3.91 -9.14 -4.12
C TYR A 11 -3.57 -10.44 -4.83
N ARG A 12 -3.92 -11.57 -4.23
CA ARG A 12 -3.87 -12.87 -4.89
C ARG A 12 -5.02 -13.76 -4.49
N LEU A 13 -5.42 -14.64 -5.40
CA LEU A 13 -6.42 -15.67 -5.14
C LEU A 13 -5.70 -17.00 -4.88
N VAL A 14 -5.75 -17.45 -3.63
CA VAL A 14 -5.20 -18.75 -3.23
C VAL A 14 -6.26 -19.80 -3.46
N VAL A 15 -6.10 -20.60 -4.51
CA VAL A 15 -7.01 -21.71 -4.80
C VAL A 15 -6.66 -22.89 -3.91
N SER A 16 -7.66 -23.44 -3.21
CA SER A 16 -7.47 -24.65 -2.41
C SER A 16 -7.15 -25.85 -3.30
N ALA A 17 -6.06 -26.55 -2.99
CA ALA A 17 -5.64 -27.78 -3.68
C ALA A 17 -6.67 -28.92 -3.61
N SER A 18 -7.59 -28.87 -2.64
CA SER A 18 -8.66 -29.87 -2.48
C SER A 18 -9.96 -29.52 -3.22
N GLY A 19 -9.95 -28.52 -4.11
CA GLY A 19 -11.14 -28.10 -4.88
C GLY A 19 -12.19 -27.35 -4.05
N GLY A 20 -11.80 -26.81 -2.89
CA GLY A 20 -12.64 -25.97 -2.03
C GLY A 20 -12.64 -24.48 -2.44
N SER A 21 -13.14 -23.62 -1.56
CA SER A 21 -13.19 -22.17 -1.77
C SER A 21 -11.79 -21.56 -1.94
N SER A 22 -11.64 -20.61 -2.86
CA SER A 22 -10.45 -19.78 -2.98
C SER A 22 -10.45 -18.69 -1.89
N ALA A 23 -9.28 -18.45 -1.29
CA ALA A 23 -9.08 -17.35 -0.36
C ALA A 23 -8.50 -16.13 -1.08
N LEU A 24 -9.04 -14.95 -0.80
CA LEU A 24 -8.43 -13.69 -1.21
C LEU A 24 -7.40 -13.27 -0.17
N GLU A 25 -6.17 -13.11 -0.59
CA GLU A 25 -5.11 -12.51 0.22
C GLU A 25 -4.76 -11.13 -0.35
N VAL A 26 -4.45 -10.20 0.54
CA VAL A 26 -4.05 -8.83 0.18
C VAL A 26 -2.80 -8.43 0.95
N LEU A 27 -1.96 -7.63 0.32
CA LEU A 27 -0.79 -7.05 0.97
C LEU A 27 -1.19 -5.73 1.67
N ILE A 28 -0.89 -5.67 2.96
CA ILE A 28 -1.09 -4.48 3.81
C ILE A 28 0.20 -4.24 4.61
N ALA A 29 0.46 -2.97 4.92
CA ALA A 29 1.60 -2.52 5.71
C ALA A 29 1.14 -2.10 7.11
N HIS A 30 1.94 -2.43 8.12
CA HIS A 30 1.75 -1.94 9.48
C HIS A 30 2.60 -0.69 9.68
N MET A 31 2.00 0.39 10.19
CA MET A 31 2.75 1.60 10.54
C MET A 31 3.79 1.26 11.62
N GLY A 32 5.06 1.46 11.30
CA GLY A 32 6.18 1.14 12.18
C GLY A 32 6.55 2.27 13.15
N GLY A 33 7.64 2.05 13.89
CA GLY A 33 8.23 3.06 14.77
C GLY A 33 7.63 3.12 16.18
N PRO A 34 8.28 3.86 17.09
CA PRO A 34 7.95 3.85 18.52
C PRO A 34 6.52 4.31 18.82
N PHE A 35 5.95 5.21 18.01
CA PHE A 35 4.57 5.70 18.16
C PHE A 35 3.49 4.63 17.91
N TRP A 36 3.81 3.58 17.17
CA TRP A 36 2.88 2.54 16.73
C TRP A 36 3.19 1.16 17.31
N GLN A 37 4.28 1.02 18.08
CA GLN A 37 4.73 -0.25 18.68
C GLN A 37 3.68 -0.93 19.58
N ARG A 38 2.69 -0.18 20.09
CA ARG A 38 1.61 -0.71 20.95
C ARG A 38 0.22 -0.65 20.29
N LYS A 39 0.13 -0.38 18.98
CA LYS A 39 -1.13 -0.07 18.28
C LYS A 39 -1.43 -1.02 17.12
N ASP A 40 -1.35 -2.32 17.37
CA ASP A 40 -1.44 -3.33 16.30
C ASP A 40 -2.75 -3.32 15.51
N ALA A 41 -3.91 -3.22 16.17
CA ALA A 41 -5.19 -3.34 15.47
C ALA A 41 -5.54 -2.14 14.57
N GLY A 42 -4.94 -0.97 14.81
CA GLY A 42 -5.30 0.29 14.13
C GLY A 42 -4.23 0.84 13.20
N ALA A 43 -3.10 0.15 13.05
CA ALA A 43 -1.93 0.62 12.32
C ALA A 43 -1.78 -0.03 10.93
N TRP A 44 -2.67 -0.93 10.54
CA TRP A 44 -2.63 -1.56 9.23
C TRP A 44 -3.26 -0.68 8.15
N THR A 45 -2.60 -0.57 7.00
CA THR A 45 -3.03 0.25 5.87
C THR A 45 -2.52 -0.32 4.55
N ILE A 46 -3.03 0.20 3.44
CA ILE A 46 -2.43 -0.04 2.12
C ILE A 46 -1.22 0.90 1.95
N PRO A 47 -0.16 0.47 1.24
CA PRO A 47 0.90 1.37 0.84
C PRO A 47 0.35 2.52 -0.01
N LYS A 48 0.62 3.76 0.41
CA LYS A 48 0.05 4.96 -0.20
C LYS A 48 0.76 6.21 0.27
N GLY A 49 0.76 7.24 -0.56
CA GLY A 49 1.23 8.56 -0.16
C GLY A 49 0.61 9.67 -0.97
N GLU A 50 1.04 10.89 -0.67
CA GLU A 50 0.52 12.11 -1.26
C GLU A 50 1.15 12.36 -2.63
N TYR A 51 0.39 13.01 -3.50
CA TYR A 51 0.90 13.41 -4.82
C TYR A 51 0.28 14.72 -5.26
N ASP A 52 1.00 15.44 -6.12
CA ASP A 52 0.50 16.62 -6.80
C ASP A 52 -0.17 16.19 -8.13
N PRO A 53 -1.49 16.40 -8.30
CA PRO A 53 -2.18 16.09 -9.55
C PRO A 53 -1.67 16.86 -10.77
N ALA A 54 -0.89 17.93 -10.58
CA ALA A 54 -0.26 18.67 -11.67
C ALA A 54 1.03 17.98 -12.17
N GLU A 55 1.68 17.17 -11.34
CA GLU A 55 2.99 16.56 -11.63
C GLU A 55 2.87 15.08 -12.03
N GLU A 56 1.98 14.31 -11.39
CA GLU A 56 1.82 12.88 -11.66
C GLU A 56 0.37 12.39 -11.58
N SER A 57 0.09 11.30 -12.31
CA SER A 57 -1.20 10.61 -12.21
C SER A 57 -1.31 9.83 -10.89
N PRO A 58 -2.53 9.59 -10.39
CA PRO A 58 -2.73 8.82 -9.15
C PRO A 58 -2.09 7.41 -9.22
N LEU A 59 -2.10 6.76 -10.39
CA LEU A 59 -1.48 5.44 -10.53
C LEU A 59 0.06 5.50 -10.49
N GLN A 60 0.67 6.55 -11.06
CA GLN A 60 2.12 6.75 -10.96
C GLN A 60 2.53 6.95 -9.49
N ALA A 61 1.78 7.79 -8.76
CA ALA A 61 1.97 7.99 -7.34
C ALA A 61 1.84 6.69 -6.55
N ALA A 62 0.77 5.93 -6.75
CA ALA A 62 0.54 4.65 -6.07
C ALA A 62 1.69 3.64 -6.28
N ARG A 63 2.28 3.58 -7.49
CA ARG A 63 3.44 2.73 -7.78
C ARG A 63 4.74 3.24 -7.17
N ARG A 64 4.95 4.57 -7.17
CA ARG A 64 6.11 5.21 -6.53
C ARG A 64 6.10 4.95 -5.03
N GLU A 65 4.97 5.22 -4.38
CA GLU A 65 4.77 5.04 -2.93
C GLU A 65 4.91 3.57 -2.51
N PHE A 66 4.39 2.63 -3.30
CA PHE A 66 4.61 1.21 -3.05
C PHE A 66 6.11 0.86 -2.98
N ARG A 67 6.91 1.39 -3.90
CA ARG A 67 8.37 1.19 -3.91
C ARG A 67 9.05 1.89 -2.74
N GLU A 68 8.68 3.12 -2.43
CA GLU A 68 9.29 3.90 -1.34
C GLU A 68 8.98 3.31 0.03
N GLU A 69 7.74 2.88 0.27
CA GLU A 69 7.32 2.32 1.55
C GLU A 69 7.77 0.87 1.75
N LEU A 70 7.84 0.05 0.70
CA LEU A 70 8.18 -1.37 0.83
C LEU A 70 9.59 -1.74 0.35
N GLY A 71 10.26 -0.85 -0.39
CA GLY A 71 11.59 -1.12 -0.97
C GLY A 71 11.61 -2.15 -2.10
N ILE A 72 10.45 -2.54 -2.64
CA ILE A 72 10.29 -3.51 -3.72
C ILE A 72 9.40 -2.96 -4.82
N ASP A 73 9.62 -3.39 -6.06
CA ASP A 73 8.78 -2.97 -7.19
C ASP A 73 7.38 -3.60 -7.09
N PRO A 74 6.31 -2.84 -7.38
CA PRO A 74 4.98 -3.41 -7.49
C PRO A 74 4.91 -4.39 -8.68
N PRO A 75 4.03 -5.40 -8.64
CA PRO A 75 3.81 -6.28 -9.78
C PRO A 75 3.51 -5.51 -11.09
N ASP A 76 3.88 -6.12 -12.20
CA ASP A 76 3.41 -5.73 -13.53
C ASP A 76 2.05 -6.35 -13.82
N GLY A 77 1.32 -5.77 -14.78
CA GLY A 77 0.06 -6.32 -15.28
C GLY A 77 -1.11 -5.34 -15.23
N PRO A 78 -2.33 -5.84 -15.54
CA PRO A 78 -3.54 -5.03 -15.55
C PRO A 78 -3.81 -4.46 -14.16
N VAL A 79 -4.13 -3.17 -14.13
CA VAL A 79 -4.51 -2.46 -12.91
C VAL A 79 -6.01 -2.23 -12.92
N VAL A 80 -6.65 -2.50 -11.78
CA VAL A 80 -8.07 -2.21 -11.56
C VAL A 80 -8.18 -0.97 -10.67
N GLU A 81 -8.92 0.05 -11.11
CA GLU A 81 -9.28 1.17 -10.26
C GLU A 81 -10.43 0.75 -9.33
N LEU A 82 -10.18 0.74 -8.01
CA LEU A 82 -11.20 0.42 -7.02
C LEU A 82 -12.07 1.64 -6.67
N GLY A 83 -11.56 2.84 -6.97
CA GLY A 83 -12.26 4.11 -6.81
C GLY A 83 -11.49 5.10 -5.93
N SER A 84 -12.17 6.19 -5.60
CA SER A 84 -11.62 7.26 -4.75
C SER A 84 -12.45 7.41 -3.48
N PHE A 85 -11.77 7.48 -2.34
CA PHE A 85 -12.39 7.44 -1.02
C PHE A 85 -11.99 8.67 -0.21
N ALA A 86 -12.95 9.30 0.46
CA ALA A 86 -12.68 10.41 1.36
C ALA A 86 -12.10 9.88 2.69
N ALA A 87 -11.00 10.46 3.15
CA ALA A 87 -10.34 10.14 4.41
C ALA A 87 -9.96 11.43 5.17
N SER A 88 -10.80 11.81 6.13
CA SER A 88 -10.65 13.06 6.90
C SER A 88 -10.49 14.29 6.00
N ARG A 89 -9.25 14.77 5.79
CA ARG A 89 -8.93 15.96 4.96
C ARG A 89 -8.34 15.62 3.58
N LYS A 90 -8.30 14.34 3.21
CA LYS A 90 -7.73 13.86 1.95
C LYS A 90 -8.68 12.98 1.15
N THR A 91 -8.45 12.94 -0.15
CA THR A 91 -9.05 11.96 -1.06
C THR A 91 -7.99 10.93 -1.43
N ILE A 92 -8.31 9.65 -1.31
CA ILE A 92 -7.39 8.55 -1.61
C ILE A 92 -7.92 7.78 -2.82
N SER A 93 -7.20 7.80 -3.93
CA SER A 93 -7.44 6.92 -5.07
C SER A 93 -6.79 5.57 -4.84
N VAL A 94 -7.54 4.47 -4.99
CA VAL A 94 -7.05 3.12 -4.71
C VAL A 94 -7.08 2.29 -5.97
N PHE A 95 -5.95 1.65 -6.25
CA PHE A 95 -5.78 0.72 -7.35
C PHE A 95 -5.48 -0.67 -6.81
N ALA A 96 -5.88 -1.71 -7.55
CA ALA A 96 -5.54 -3.09 -7.26
C ALA A 96 -4.77 -3.72 -8.42
N ILE A 97 -3.82 -4.59 -8.07
CA ILE A 97 -3.06 -5.38 -9.03
C ILE A 97 -2.87 -6.80 -8.50
N GLU A 98 -2.97 -7.77 -9.40
CA GLU A 98 -2.76 -9.17 -9.05
C GLU A 98 -1.27 -9.45 -8.82
N ASP A 99 -0.97 -10.21 -7.78
CA ASP A 99 0.36 -10.73 -7.51
C ASP A 99 0.79 -11.70 -8.63
N THR A 100 1.94 -11.42 -9.23
CA THR A 100 2.56 -12.27 -10.27
C THR A 100 3.87 -12.92 -9.80
N GLY A 101 4.11 -12.95 -8.49
CA GLY A 101 5.32 -13.55 -7.88
C GLY A 101 6.12 -12.58 -7.01
N LEU A 102 5.45 -11.67 -6.31
CA LEU A 102 6.06 -10.67 -5.44
C LEU A 102 6.80 -11.34 -4.27
N ASP A 103 8.11 -11.07 -4.16
CA ASP A 103 8.95 -11.55 -3.05
C ASP A 103 8.87 -10.59 -1.84
N ILE A 104 7.96 -10.88 -0.92
CA ILE A 104 7.75 -10.11 0.32
C ILE A 104 8.78 -10.43 1.42
N SER A 105 9.82 -11.22 1.14
CA SER A 105 10.90 -11.52 2.11
C SER A 105 12.02 -10.47 2.13
N ARG A 106 11.99 -9.51 1.21
CA ARG A 106 13.03 -8.49 1.02
C ARG A 106 12.60 -7.03 1.22
N PRO A 107 11.62 -6.66 2.06
CA PRO A 107 11.32 -5.24 2.24
C PRO A 107 12.54 -4.48 2.77
N VAL A 108 12.81 -3.33 2.17
CA VAL A 108 13.83 -2.39 2.65
C VAL A 108 13.12 -1.06 2.92
N PHE A 109 12.87 -0.78 4.20
CA PHE A 109 12.16 0.41 4.63
C PHE A 109 13.09 1.63 4.69
N GLY A 110 12.54 2.81 4.45
CA GLY A 110 13.26 4.07 4.65
C GLY A 110 13.64 4.31 6.12
N GLU A 111 14.72 5.05 6.33
CA GLU A 111 15.17 5.51 7.65
C GLU A 111 14.74 6.97 7.89
N PHE A 112 14.55 7.34 9.15
CA PHE A 112 14.24 8.71 9.55
C PHE A 112 14.90 9.05 10.89
N GLU A 113 15.16 10.34 11.12
CA GLU A 113 15.68 10.83 12.39
C GLU A 113 14.55 11.16 13.37
N LEU A 114 14.76 10.85 14.64
CA LEU A 114 13.80 11.07 15.71
C LEU A 114 14.53 11.49 17.00
N GLU A 115 14.07 12.56 17.64
CA GLU A 115 14.55 12.93 18.98
C GLU A 115 14.11 11.88 20.00
N TRP A 116 15.05 11.46 20.86
CA TRP A 116 14.78 10.47 21.91
C TRP A 116 14.71 11.14 23.28
N PRO A 117 13.70 10.85 24.12
CA PRO A 117 12.65 9.84 23.93
C PRO A 117 11.45 10.32 23.09
N PRO A 118 10.79 9.40 22.34
CA PRO A 118 9.58 9.67 21.54
C PRO A 118 8.34 9.96 22.40
#